data_AF-A0A3Q4I4U0-F1
#
_entry.id   AF-A0A3Q4I4U0-F1
#
_cell.length_a   1.000
_cell.length_b   1.000
_cell.length_c   1.000
_cell.angle_alpha   90.00
_cell.angle_beta   90.00
_cell.angle_gamma   90.00
#
_symmetry.space_group_name_H-M   'P 1'
#
loop_
_entity.id
_entity.type
_entity.pdbx_description
1 polymer ?
#
loop_
_entity_poly.entity_id
_entity_poly.type
_entity_poly.pdbx_seq_one_letter_code
_entity_poly.pdbx_strand_id
1 'polypeptide(L)'
;MHQPDVLMLVKDCLSVSSLFVEMEADFHARVPVVICKERSSGLICKVSAGNENVFQTTTYLSALATQEPLLMPLVLGFRRWARICEIDRTEEGSLPPYVFALLVIFYLQKRKEPLLPTYFNQDVSLFFISILKKQTNKQKNILVCFSLLALFRNFLE
;
A
#
# COMPACT_ATOMS: atom_id res chain seq x y z
N MET A 1 -21.83 -17.52 8.84
CA MET A 1 -20.92 -16.99 9.88
C MET A 1 -20.61 -15.56 9.53
N HIS A 2 -20.65 -14.65 10.50
CA HIS A 2 -20.20 -13.28 10.28
C HIS A 2 -18.67 -13.25 10.31
N GLN A 3 -18.06 -12.29 9.59
CA GLN A 3 -16.61 -12.16 9.44
C GLN A 3 -15.84 -12.16 10.79
N PRO A 4 -16.33 -11.52 11.88
CA PRO A 4 -15.66 -11.56 13.18
C PRO A 4 -15.65 -12.95 13.82
N ASP A 5 -16.70 -13.76 13.64
CA ASP A 5 -16.80 -15.10 14.21
C ASP A 5 -15.70 -16.02 13.65
N VAL A 6 -15.49 -15.93 12.34
CA VAL A 6 -14.42 -16.67 11.64
C VAL A 6 -13.05 -16.26 12.15
N LEU A 7 -12.81 -14.96 12.32
CA LEU A 7 -11.53 -14.45 12.80
C LEU A 7 -11.29 -14.78 14.28
N MET A 8 -12.34 -14.89 15.10
CA MET A 8 -12.23 -15.35 16.48
C MET A 8 -11.75 -16.80 16.53
N LEU A 9 -12.33 -17.69 15.71
CA LEU A 9 -11.87 -19.07 15.59
C LEU A 9 -10.42 -19.14 15.12
N VAL A 10 -10.02 -18.32 14.14
CA VAL A 10 -8.64 -18.23 13.68
C VAL A 10 -7.69 -17.81 14.80
N LYS A 11 -8.07 -16.81 15.60
CA LYS A 11 -7.29 -16.38 16.77
C LYS A 11 -7.11 -17.54 17.74
N ASP A 12 -8.18 -18.24 18.09
CA ASP A 12 -8.13 -19.36 19.01
C ASP A 12 -7.22 -20.48 18.49
N CYS A 13 -7.35 -20.84 17.21
CA CYS A 13 -6.47 -21.84 16.58
C CYS A 13 -4.99 -21.42 16.57
N LEU A 14 -4.70 -20.17 16.22
CA LEU A 14 -3.33 -19.67 16.18
C LEU A 14 -2.72 -19.59 17.59
N SER A 15 -3.54 -19.37 18.63
CA SER A 15 -3.07 -19.20 20.02
C SER A 15 -2.49 -20.49 20.63
N VAL A 16 -2.94 -21.64 20.13
CA VAL A 16 -2.46 -22.96 20.54
C VAL A 16 -1.12 -23.29 19.89
N SER A 17 -0.79 -22.64 18.77
CA SER A 17 0.45 -22.89 18.04
C SER A 17 1.64 -22.20 18.71
N SER A 18 2.72 -22.96 18.95
CA SER A 18 3.98 -22.41 19.45
C SER A 18 4.73 -21.54 18.43
N LEU A 19 4.30 -21.57 17.16
CA LEU A 19 4.91 -20.82 16.05
C LEU A 19 4.62 -19.32 16.13
N PHE A 20 3.53 -18.92 16.79
CA PHE A 20 3.10 -17.53 16.85
C PHE A 20 3.17 -17.00 18.29
N VAL A 21 3.53 -15.73 18.41
CA VAL A 21 3.58 -14.97 19.67
C VAL A 21 2.91 -13.62 19.49
N GLU A 22 2.74 -12.85 20.57
CA GLU A 22 2.22 -11.48 20.53
C GLU A 22 0.88 -11.40 19.78
N MET A 23 -0.11 -12.17 20.24
CA MET A 23 -1.41 -12.27 19.59
C MET A 23 -2.37 -11.15 19.99
N GLU A 24 -2.85 -10.43 18.99
CA GLU A 24 -3.79 -9.32 19.13
C GLU A 24 -4.94 -9.47 18.11
N ALA A 25 -6.05 -8.79 18.37
CA ALA A 25 -7.15 -8.73 17.42
C ALA A 25 -7.81 -7.35 17.48
N ASP A 26 -8.06 -6.78 16.31
CA ASP A 26 -8.84 -5.56 16.14
C ASP A 26 -10.03 -5.86 15.24
N PHE A 27 -11.18 -6.10 15.88
CA PHE A 27 -12.44 -6.35 15.19
C PHE A 27 -13.27 -5.08 14.98
N HIS A 28 -12.80 -3.93 15.49
CA HIS A 28 -13.48 -2.64 15.34
C HIS A 28 -12.91 -1.80 14.19
N ALA A 29 -11.71 -2.15 13.69
CA ALA A 29 -11.17 -1.61 12.46
C ALA A 29 -12.13 -1.77 11.28
N ARG A 30 -11.97 -0.90 10.27
CA ARG A 30 -12.73 -0.96 9.01
C ARG A 30 -12.68 -2.35 8.35
N VAL A 31 -11.55 -3.04 8.51
CA VAL A 31 -11.39 -4.45 8.13
C VAL A 31 -10.95 -5.20 9.38
N PRO A 32 -11.82 -6.06 9.95
CA PRO A 32 -11.46 -6.89 11.09
C PRO A 32 -10.20 -7.71 10.83
N VAL A 33 -9.30 -7.76 11.81
CA VAL A 33 -7.97 -8.37 11.64
C VAL A 33 -7.49 -9.03 12.93
N VAL A 34 -6.84 -10.19 12.77
CA VAL A 34 -6.02 -10.84 13.82
C VAL A 34 -4.57 -10.57 13.52
N ILE A 35 -3.81 -10.12 14.50
CA ILE A 35 -2.39 -9.78 14.37
C ILE A 35 -1.61 -10.77 15.23
N CYS A 36 -0.56 -11.36 14.68
CA CYS A 36 0.37 -12.19 15.44
C CYS A 36 1.78 -12.01 14.87
N LYS A 37 2.78 -12.47 15.62
CA LYS A 37 4.17 -12.45 15.20
C LYS A 37 4.70 -13.87 15.08
N GLU A 38 5.26 -14.21 13.94
CA GLU A 38 5.92 -15.50 13.78
C GLU A 38 7.21 -15.52 14.61
N ARG A 39 7.35 -16.53 15.47
CA ARG A 39 8.45 -16.64 16.45
C ARG A 39 9.83 -16.69 15.80
N SER A 40 9.97 -17.42 14.70
CA SER A 40 11.25 -17.71 14.05
C SER A 40 11.78 -16.50 13.26
N SER A 41 10.96 -15.91 12.41
CA SER A 41 11.35 -14.77 11.56
C SER A 41 11.17 -13.42 12.23
N GLY A 42 10.33 -13.33 13.26
CA GLY A 42 9.90 -12.08 13.86
C GLY A 42 8.94 -11.26 12.99
N LEU A 43 8.46 -11.82 11.87
CA LEU A 43 7.53 -11.13 10.97
C LEU A 43 6.15 -10.98 11.60
N ILE A 44 5.55 -9.80 11.41
CA ILE A 44 4.18 -9.53 11.82
C ILE A 44 3.23 -10.04 10.73
N CYS A 45 2.35 -10.95 11.12
CA CYS A 45 1.29 -11.49 10.29
C CYS A 45 -0.03 -10.79 10.64
N LYS A 46 -0.73 -10.29 9.61
CA LYS A 46 -2.07 -9.70 9.74
C LYS A 46 -3.06 -10.56 8.96
N VAL A 47 -3.98 -11.22 9.65
CA VAL A 47 -4.96 -12.15 9.07
C VAL A 47 -6.33 -11.48 9.03
N SER A 48 -6.91 -11.40 7.84
CA SER A 48 -8.26 -10.88 7.60
C SER A 48 -9.06 -11.89 6.78
N ALA A 49 -10.40 -11.79 6.80
CA ALA A 49 -11.28 -12.69 6.08
C ALA A 49 -12.14 -11.93 5.06
N GLY A 50 -12.42 -12.51 3.89
CA GLY A 50 -13.40 -11.96 2.93
C GLY A 50 -12.99 -10.65 2.25
N ASN A 51 -11.69 -10.32 2.18
CA ASN A 51 -11.22 -9.08 1.56
C ASN A 51 -10.87 -9.27 0.08
N GLU A 52 -11.90 -9.53 -0.73
CA GLU A 52 -11.77 -9.81 -2.18
C GLU A 52 -11.04 -8.68 -2.93
N ASN A 53 -11.33 -7.42 -2.56
CA ASN A 53 -10.72 -6.24 -3.18
C ASN A 53 -9.19 -6.21 -3.00
N VAL A 54 -8.70 -6.59 -1.82
CA VAL A 54 -7.24 -6.68 -1.57
C VAL A 54 -6.63 -7.81 -2.36
N PHE A 55 -7.31 -8.96 -2.45
CA PHE A 55 -6.85 -10.07 -3.29
C PHE A 55 -6.74 -9.67 -4.77
N GLN A 56 -7.77 -9.02 -5.32
CA GLN A 56 -7.78 -8.53 -6.69
C GLN A 56 -6.66 -7.49 -6.92
N THR A 57 -6.48 -6.56 -5.99
CA THR A 57 -5.42 -5.54 -6.08
C THR A 57 -4.02 -6.19 -6.09
N THR A 58 -3.74 -7.12 -5.16
CA THR A 58 -2.44 -7.80 -5.10
C THR A 58 -2.20 -8.65 -6.35
N THR A 59 -3.22 -9.35 -6.84
CA THR A 59 -3.13 -10.14 -8.08
C THR A 59 -2.79 -9.26 -9.27
N TYR A 60 -3.46 -8.11 -9.39
CA TYR A 60 -3.19 -7.14 -10.45
C TYR A 60 -1.76 -6.57 -10.37
N LEU A 61 -1.33 -6.12 -9.19
CA LEU A 61 0.02 -5.61 -8.99
C LEU A 61 1.09 -6.67 -9.30
N SER A 62 0.85 -7.92 -8.93
CA SER A 62 1.75 -9.05 -9.21
C SER A 62 1.86 -9.34 -10.72
N ALA A 63 0.74 -9.30 -11.43
CA ALA A 63 0.71 -9.48 -12.88
C ALA A 63 1.52 -8.39 -13.59
N LEU A 64 1.32 -7.12 -13.21
CA LEU A 64 2.08 -6.00 -13.77
C LEU A 64 3.58 -6.08 -13.45
N ALA A 65 3.93 -6.47 -12.22
CA ALA A 65 5.32 -6.64 -11.80
C ALA A 65 6.05 -7.74 -12.59
N THR A 66 5.31 -8.75 -13.04
CA THR A 66 5.84 -9.81 -13.89
C THR A 66 5.98 -9.35 -15.35
N GLN A 67 5.08 -8.49 -15.81
CA GLN A 67 5.09 -7.96 -17.17
C GLN A 67 6.16 -6.89 -17.40
N GLU A 68 6.38 -5.99 -16.44
CA GLU A 68 7.32 -4.86 -16.55
C GLU A 68 8.39 -4.92 -15.44
N PRO A 69 9.61 -5.40 -15.74
CA PRO A 69 10.69 -5.56 -14.76
C PRO A 69 11.10 -4.26 -14.06
N LEU A 70 10.91 -3.10 -14.68
CA LEU A 70 11.24 -1.80 -14.08
C LEU A 70 10.27 -1.40 -12.96
N LEU A 71 9.08 -2.00 -12.91
CA LEU A 71 8.05 -1.63 -11.94
C LEU A 71 8.52 -1.85 -10.51
N MET A 72 9.01 -3.05 -10.19
CA MET A 72 9.42 -3.39 -8.82
C MET A 72 10.56 -2.50 -8.27
N PRO A 73 11.68 -2.29 -8.99
CA PRO A 73 12.73 -1.37 -8.56
C PRO A 73 12.23 0.06 -8.33
N LEU A 74 11.38 0.58 -9.23
CA LEU A 74 10.81 1.93 -9.10
C LEU A 74 9.90 2.04 -7.88
N VAL A 75 9.02 1.06 -7.64
CA VAL A 75 8.14 1.04 -6.47
C VAL A 75 8.94 0.97 -5.18
N LEU A 76 9.96 0.11 -5.10
CA LEU A 76 10.79 -0.02 -3.92
C LEU A 76 11.62 1.25 -3.65
N GLY A 77 12.22 1.82 -4.69
CA GLY A 77 12.98 3.07 -4.58
C GLY A 77 12.10 4.23 -4.14
N PHE A 78 10.93 4.39 -4.75
CA PHE A 78 10.00 5.45 -4.42
C PHE A 78 9.43 5.30 -3.01
N ARG A 79 9.10 4.08 -2.58
CA ARG A 79 8.69 3.80 -1.21
C ARG A 79 9.82 4.06 -0.19
N ARG A 80 11.07 3.73 -0.53
CA ARG A 80 12.21 4.01 0.34
C ARG A 80 12.39 5.52 0.53
N TRP A 81 12.30 6.30 -0.54
CA TRP A 81 12.29 7.75 -0.48
C TRP A 81 11.13 8.26 0.40
N ALA A 82 9.92 7.74 0.20
CA ALA A 82 8.75 8.08 1.01
C ALA A 82 8.94 7.83 2.51
N ARG A 83 9.62 6.73 2.89
CA ARG A 83 9.97 6.46 4.29
C ARG A 83 10.97 7.47 4.87
N ILE A 84 11.99 7.85 4.08
CA ILE A 84 12.98 8.86 4.49
C ILE A 84 12.31 10.23 4.70
N CYS A 85 11.31 10.54 3.87
CA CYS A 85 10.48 11.74 3.99
C CYS A 85 9.36 11.63 5.03
N GLU A 86 9.25 10.50 5.74
CA GLU A 86 8.24 10.22 6.76
C GLU A 86 6.78 10.25 6.26
N ILE A 87 6.54 9.99 4.96
CA ILE A 87 5.20 9.96 4.35
C ILE A 87 4.63 8.53 4.16
N ASP A 88 5.35 7.49 4.59
CA ASP A 88 4.96 6.06 4.61
C ASP A 88 4.70 5.57 6.06
N ARG A 89 4.11 6.41 6.90
CA ARG A 89 3.59 6.12 8.25
C ARG A 89 2.05 6.11 8.28
N THR A 90 1.46 4.98 7.87
CA THR A 90 0.01 4.80 7.83
C THR A 90 -0.69 5.03 9.17
N GLU A 91 -0.04 4.65 10.27
CA GLU A 91 -0.53 4.86 11.63
C GLU A 91 -0.64 6.35 12.01
N GLU A 92 0.10 7.22 11.31
CA GLU A 92 0.03 8.68 11.46
C GLU A 92 -0.89 9.33 10.41
N GLY A 93 -1.62 8.54 9.62
CA GLY A 93 -2.55 8.98 8.56
C GLY A 93 -1.87 9.38 7.24
N SER A 94 -0.65 8.87 7.00
CA SER A 94 0.04 9.01 5.72
C SER A 94 -0.45 8.00 4.67
N LEU A 95 0.18 7.94 3.49
CA LEU A 95 -0.25 7.07 2.40
C LEU A 95 0.02 5.58 2.67
N PRO A 96 -0.95 4.70 2.40
CA PRO A 96 -0.72 3.26 2.39
C PRO A 96 0.35 2.84 1.37
N PRO A 97 1.14 1.80 1.67
CA PRO A 97 2.20 1.32 0.78
C PRO A 97 1.77 1.05 -0.67
N TYR A 98 0.56 0.52 -0.87
CA TYR A 98 0.05 0.20 -2.22
C TYR A 98 -0.20 1.45 -3.07
N VAL A 99 -0.42 2.62 -2.45
CA VAL A 99 -0.62 3.88 -3.18
C VAL A 99 0.65 4.25 -3.93
N PHE A 100 1.83 4.05 -3.34
CA PHE A 100 3.10 4.28 -4.04
C PHE A 100 3.26 3.38 -5.26
N ALA A 101 2.79 2.13 -5.20
CA ALA A 101 2.79 1.24 -6.36
C ALA A 101 1.89 1.78 -7.48
N LEU A 102 0.68 2.24 -7.14
CA LEU A 102 -0.23 2.81 -8.12
C LEU A 102 0.30 4.11 -8.75
N LEU A 103 1.01 4.95 -7.99
CA LEU A 103 1.64 6.17 -8.52
C LEU A 103 2.70 5.84 -9.57
N VAL A 104 3.53 4.82 -9.32
CA VAL A 104 4.53 4.36 -10.29
C VAL A 104 3.87 3.74 -11.52
N ILE A 105 2.82 2.93 -11.34
CA ILE A 105 2.06 2.36 -12.47
C ILE A 105 1.46 3.48 -13.33
N PHE A 106 0.81 4.45 -12.70
CA PHE A 106 0.24 5.61 -13.39
C PHE A 106 1.32 6.38 -14.16
N TYR A 107 2.49 6.58 -13.55
CA TYR A 107 3.63 7.17 -14.25
C TYR A 107 4.00 6.37 -15.50
N LEU A 108 4.22 5.05 -15.37
CA LEU A 108 4.61 4.20 -16.50
C LEU A 108 3.55 4.18 -17.62
N GLN A 109 2.27 4.38 -17.29
CA GLN A 109 1.17 4.51 -18.25
C GLN A 109 1.11 5.88 -18.93
N LYS A 110 1.56 6.97 -18.28
CA LYS A 110 1.43 8.35 -18.77
C LYS A 110 2.69 8.92 -19.43
N ARG A 111 3.77 8.15 -19.46
CA ARG A 111 4.96 8.48 -20.27
C ARG A 111 4.57 8.73 -21.73
N LYS A 112 5.33 9.61 -22.39
CA LYS A 112 5.23 9.85 -23.85
C LYS A 112 5.24 8.55 -24.65
N GLU A 113 6.10 7.62 -24.25
CA GLU A 113 6.08 6.22 -24.68
C GLU A 113 5.63 5.36 -23.49
N PRO A 114 4.37 4.89 -23.48
CA PRO A 114 3.81 4.15 -22.35
C PRO A 114 4.44 2.76 -22.28
N LEU A 115 4.95 2.39 -21.09
CA LEU A 115 5.48 1.05 -20.83
C LEU A 115 4.42 0.08 -20.31
N LEU A 116 3.28 0.60 -19.83
CA LEU A 116 2.15 -0.19 -19.37
C LEU A 116 0.87 0.21 -20.12
N PRO A 117 -0.06 -0.74 -20.35
CA PRO A 117 -1.35 -0.41 -20.92
C PRO A 117 -2.13 0.51 -19.97
N THR A 118 -2.83 1.50 -20.53
CA THR A 118 -3.59 2.48 -19.75
C THR A 118 -4.94 1.90 -19.36
N TYR A 119 -5.11 1.58 -18.07
CA TYR A 119 -6.39 1.15 -17.51
C TYR A 119 -7.04 2.20 -16.60
N PHE A 120 -6.26 3.18 -16.12
CA PHE A 120 -6.72 4.22 -15.21
C PHE A 120 -7.10 5.50 -15.97
N ASN A 121 -8.34 5.97 -15.74
CA ASN A 121 -8.90 7.20 -16.33
C ASN A 121 -8.40 8.47 -15.61
N GLN A 122 -8.74 9.65 -16.16
CA GLN A 122 -8.37 10.97 -15.61
C GLN A 122 -8.79 11.15 -14.13
N ASP A 123 -9.85 10.50 -13.68
CA ASP A 123 -10.35 10.56 -12.30
C ASP A 123 -9.33 10.08 -11.26
N VAL A 124 -8.46 9.16 -11.65
CA VAL A 124 -7.40 8.61 -10.79
C VAL A 124 -6.31 9.65 -10.54
N SER A 125 -6.01 10.49 -11.54
CA SER A 125 -5.08 11.62 -11.37
C SER A 125 -5.61 12.63 -10.35
N LEU A 126 -6.90 12.96 -10.42
CA LEU A 126 -7.55 13.87 -9.47
C LEU A 126 -7.59 13.30 -8.05
N PHE A 127 -7.85 11.99 -7.92
CA PHE A 127 -7.77 11.30 -6.64
C PHE A 127 -6.34 11.38 -6.04
N PHE A 128 -5.31 11.13 -6.85
CA PHE A 128 -3.92 11.24 -6.38
C PHE A 128 -3.53 12.68 -6.02
N ILE A 129 -3.93 13.68 -6.82
CA ILE A 129 -3.68 15.10 -6.51
C ILE A 129 -4.37 15.47 -5.20
N SER A 130 -5.60 15.03 -4.96
CA SER A 130 -6.33 15.26 -3.71
C SER A 130 -5.61 14.64 -2.51
N ILE A 131 -5.14 13.41 -2.66
CA ILE A 131 -4.35 12.71 -1.65
C ILE A 131 -3.05 13.45 -1.34
N LEU A 132 -2.30 13.86 -2.37
CA LEU A 132 -1.05 14.59 -2.20
C LEU A 132 -1.29 15.93 -1.51
N LYS A 133 -2.32 16.69 -1.91
CA LYS A 133 -2.73 17.96 -1.26
C LYS A 133 -3.13 17.78 0.21
N LYS A 134 -3.68 16.62 0.58
CA LYS A 134 -3.99 16.33 1.98
C LYS A 134 -2.72 16.10 2.80
N GLN A 135 -1.71 15.45 2.21
CA GLN A 135 -0.41 15.24 2.86
C GLN A 135 0.41 16.54 2.96
N THR A 136 0.33 17.43 1.95
CA THR A 136 1.01 18.74 1.97
C THR A 136 0.55 19.64 3.12
N ASN A 137 -0.70 19.52 3.56
CA ASN A 137 -1.23 20.29 4.69
C ASN A 137 -0.88 19.68 6.05
N LYS A 138 -0.59 18.38 6.11
CA LYS A 138 -0.35 17.66 7.37
C LYS A 138 1.14 17.62 7.76
N GLN A 139 2.04 17.61 6.79
CA GLN A 139 3.49 17.67 7.01
C GLN A 139 4.04 18.96 6.40
N LYS A 140 4.68 19.80 7.23
CA LYS A 140 5.38 21.05 6.86
C LYS A 140 6.60 20.84 5.93
N ASN A 141 6.65 19.75 5.16
CA ASN A 141 7.72 19.45 4.23
C ASN A 141 7.35 19.93 2.82
N ILE A 142 7.45 21.23 2.62
CA ILE A 142 7.41 21.90 1.31
C ILE A 142 8.35 21.18 0.30
N LEU A 143 9.49 20.67 0.78
CA LEU A 143 10.46 19.94 -0.04
C LEU A 143 9.89 18.65 -0.66
N VAL A 144 9.02 17.93 0.05
CA VAL A 144 8.36 16.70 -0.43
C VAL A 144 7.35 17.04 -1.52
N CYS A 145 6.63 18.15 -1.37
CA CYS A 145 5.71 18.67 -2.37
C CYS A 145 6.47 19.05 -3.65
N PHE A 146 7.60 19.76 -3.53
CA PHE A 146 8.45 20.11 -4.66
C PHE A 146 9.09 18.89 -5.32
N SER A 147 9.49 17.88 -4.55
CA SER A 147 10.07 16.64 -5.09
C SER A 147 9.03 15.84 -5.88
N LEU A 148 7.82 15.67 -5.31
CA LEU A 148 6.71 15.01 -6.00
C LEU A 148 6.24 15.81 -7.21
N LEU A 149 6.05 17.13 -7.08
CA LEU A 149 5.69 17.99 -8.20
C LEU A 149 6.79 18.04 -9.26
N ALA A 150 8.07 17.98 -8.90
CA ALA A 150 9.18 17.92 -9.84
C ALA A 150 9.27 16.55 -10.54
N LEU A 151 9.03 15.44 -9.82
CA LEU A 151 8.82 14.14 -10.43
C LEU A 151 7.65 14.24 -11.43
N PHE A 152 6.47 14.67 -11.00
CA PHE A 152 5.28 14.80 -11.86
C PHE A 152 5.44 15.79 -13.03
N ARG A 153 6.17 16.90 -12.84
CA ARG A 153 6.41 17.91 -13.88
C ARG A 153 7.42 17.43 -14.93
N ASN A 154 8.48 16.75 -14.52
CA ASN A 154 9.39 16.06 -15.44
C ASN A 154 8.78 14.79 -16.05
N PHE A 155 7.59 14.36 -15.61
CA PHE A 155 6.87 13.19 -16.15
C PHE A 155 5.78 13.52 -17.17
N LEU A 156 5.39 14.80 -17.30
CA LEU A 156 4.36 15.29 -18.23
C LEU A 156 4.93 16.04 -19.45
N GLU A 157 6.22 16.36 -19.44
CA GLU A 157 6.99 16.87 -20.60
C GLU A 157 7.72 15.72 -21.31
#